data_AF-A0A0W0VY28-F1
#
_entry.id   AF-A0A0W0VY28-F1
#
_cell.length_a   1.000
_cell.length_b   1.000
_cell.length_c   1.000
_cell.angle_alpha   90.00
_cell.angle_beta   90.00
_cell.angle_gamma   90.00
#
_symmetry.space_group_name_H-M   'P 1'
#
loop_
_entity.id
_entity.type
_entity.pdbx_description
1 polymer ?
#
loop_
_entity_poly.entity_id
_entity_poly.type
_entity_poly.pdbx_seq_one_letter_code
_entity_poly.pdbx_strand_id
1 'polypeptide(L)'
;MPGAELKAAAGLAFTMLGKRSPITKIQPAIGKGFSFFKRSFSNEASSTASIKPDIKPPIVVPREKMQSLEHCSDNHHLELMFATKEGLPIRHFPINHSAAAFHDPSKDRFAIYGRQSPWDFYNWLRDGITFRTKMDNEAKYLHPKFQFKAHPTGVFLSKEEVNGLLRKADELINKPQTCNMVTSNCYSASTTIMALAIDTLLKRPKFNAEEVHRLLTVMSDHPLEDHFSIGVKNNMTVMSTLKTVISSVKEHTAAIPNPSPAEKALHQKTIELLDHLFEENLAETFRHRDILGF
;
A
#
# COMPACT_ATOMS: atom_id res chain seq x y z
N MET A 1 -3.33 29.43 42.58
CA MET A 1 -1.94 29.94 42.61
C MET A 1 -1.44 29.83 44.05
N PRO A 2 -0.17 29.49 44.34
CA PRO A 2 1.01 29.24 43.49
C PRO A 2 1.26 27.72 43.31
N GLY A 3 2.08 27.18 42.41
CA GLY A 3 3.25 27.71 41.69
C GLY A 3 4.47 26.86 42.08
N ALA A 4 4.73 25.77 41.36
CA ALA A 4 5.96 24.98 41.49
C ALA A 4 6.41 24.52 40.11
N GLU A 5 7.24 25.36 39.48
CA GLU A 5 8.16 24.97 38.42
C GLU A 5 9.30 24.16 39.03
N LEU A 6 9.68 23.03 38.42
CA LEU A 6 11.02 22.49 38.56
C LEU A 6 11.48 21.95 37.21
N LYS A 7 12.41 22.73 36.64
CA LYS A 7 13.04 22.58 35.34
C LYS A 7 13.92 21.33 35.33
N ALA A 8 13.68 20.42 34.38
CA ALA A 8 14.62 19.36 34.06
C ALA A 8 15.70 19.93 33.13
N ALA A 9 16.91 20.04 33.68
CA ALA A 9 18.13 20.25 32.93
C ALA A 9 18.60 18.91 32.35
N ALA A 10 18.81 18.83 31.04
CA ALA A 10 19.67 17.84 30.41
C ALA A 10 20.43 18.54 29.28
N GLY A 11 21.72 18.76 29.54
CA GLY A 11 22.61 19.58 28.73
C GLY A 11 23.00 18.94 27.41
N LEU A 12 23.01 19.79 26.37
CA LEU A 12 23.76 19.61 25.14
C LEU A 12 25.26 19.79 25.42
N ALA A 13 26.06 18.74 25.23
CA ALA A 13 27.51 18.86 25.14
C ALA A 13 27.93 18.84 23.66
N PHE A 14 28.22 20.02 23.14
CA PHE A 14 29.00 20.24 21.94
C PHE A 14 30.48 20.25 22.34
N THR A 15 31.28 19.34 21.80
CA THR A 15 32.73 19.53 21.69
C THR A 15 33.19 19.21 20.27
N MET A 16 33.51 20.27 19.54
CA MET A 16 34.37 20.20 18.37
C MET A 16 35.82 20.08 18.83
N LEU A 17 36.59 19.20 18.19
CA LEU A 17 38.01 19.40 17.89
C LEU A 17 38.40 18.46 16.75
N GLY A 18 38.81 19.05 15.63
CA GLY A 18 39.07 18.35 14.38
C GLY A 18 40.54 18.00 14.11
N LYS A 19 40.67 17.30 12.99
CA LYS A 19 41.84 17.12 12.10
C LYS A 19 42.96 16.18 12.58
N ARG A 20 43.06 15.02 11.90
CA ARG A 20 43.99 14.81 10.76
C ARG A 20 43.69 13.48 10.05
N SER A 21 43.68 13.55 8.72
CA SER A 21 43.65 12.40 7.80
C SER A 21 45.05 11.74 7.75
N PRO A 22 45.17 10.48 7.31
CA PRO A 22 45.45 10.32 5.89
C PRO A 22 44.61 9.25 5.19
N ILE A 23 44.46 9.53 3.90
CA ILE A 23 43.94 8.73 2.80
C ILE A 23 44.49 7.30 2.82
N THR A 24 43.60 6.32 2.88
CA THR A 24 43.77 5.02 2.22
C THR A 24 42.52 4.74 1.39
N LYS A 25 42.72 4.68 0.07
CA LYS A 25 41.72 4.30 -0.93
C LYS A 25 41.33 2.83 -0.70
N ILE A 26 40.12 2.58 -0.22
CA ILE A 26 39.49 1.27 -0.31
C ILE A 26 38.50 1.35 -1.49
N GLN A 27 38.87 0.72 -2.60
CA GLN A 27 37.98 0.50 -3.74
C GLN A 27 36.79 -0.36 -3.30
N PRO A 28 35.55 -0.08 -3.74
CA PRO A 28 34.49 -1.06 -3.62
C PRO A 28 34.77 -2.18 -4.64
N ALA A 29 35.04 -3.37 -4.14
CA ALA A 29 35.04 -4.58 -4.95
C ALA A 29 33.61 -4.81 -5.46
N ILE A 30 33.34 -4.34 -6.67
CA ILE A 30 32.21 -4.77 -7.49
C ILE A 30 32.52 -6.20 -7.93
N GLY A 31 32.18 -7.15 -7.06
CA GLY A 31 32.30 -8.58 -7.28
C GLY A 31 30.94 -9.15 -7.68
N LYS A 32 30.80 -9.40 -8.98
CA LYS A 32 29.74 -10.17 -9.65
C LYS A 32 29.18 -11.29 -8.76
N GLY A 33 27.89 -11.21 -8.42
CA GLY A 33 27.27 -12.18 -7.53
C GLY A 33 25.75 -12.31 -7.62
N PHE A 34 25.09 -11.99 -8.74
CA PHE A 34 23.67 -12.32 -8.97
C PHE A 34 23.34 -12.47 -10.47
N SER A 35 24.11 -13.29 -11.19
CA SER A 35 23.84 -13.64 -12.59
C SER A 35 23.71 -15.15 -12.80
N PHE A 36 22.95 -15.83 -11.93
CA PHE A 36 22.84 -17.30 -11.94
C PHE A 36 21.42 -17.89 -11.99
N PHE A 37 20.41 -17.12 -12.42
CA PHE A 37 19.15 -17.69 -12.91
C PHE A 37 18.69 -16.98 -14.19
N LYS A 38 19.49 -17.10 -15.24
CA LYS A 38 19.02 -17.04 -16.64
C LYS A 38 19.54 -18.28 -17.35
N ARG A 39 18.93 -19.43 -17.05
CA ARG A 39 19.04 -20.62 -17.89
C ARG A 39 17.65 -20.91 -18.46
N SER A 40 17.63 -20.90 -19.78
CA SER A 40 16.49 -21.03 -20.65
C SER A 40 15.64 -22.25 -20.34
N PHE A 41 14.34 -22.02 -20.13
CA PHE A 41 13.31 -22.95 -20.57
C PHE A 41 12.64 -22.32 -21.79
N SER A 42 13.21 -22.59 -22.96
CA SER A 42 12.50 -22.52 -24.22
C SER A 42 11.56 -23.72 -24.28
N ASN A 43 10.38 -23.58 -23.67
CA ASN A 43 9.21 -24.33 -24.07
C ASN A 43 8.36 -23.40 -24.93
N GLU A 44 7.96 -23.89 -26.09
CA GLU A 44 7.03 -23.23 -27.02
C GLU A 44 5.73 -22.89 -26.30
N ALA A 45 5.65 -21.67 -25.76
CA ALA A 45 4.41 -21.10 -25.27
C ALA A 45 3.69 -20.52 -26.49
N SER A 46 2.65 -21.25 -26.94
CA SER A 46 1.55 -20.71 -27.73
C SER A 46 1.29 -19.27 -27.31
N SER A 47 1.46 -18.33 -28.26
CA SER A 47 1.31 -16.90 -28.05
C SER A 47 -0.14 -16.57 -27.72
N THR A 48 -0.51 -16.75 -26.46
CA THR A 48 -1.68 -16.10 -25.90
C THR A 48 -1.38 -14.61 -25.93
N ALA A 49 -2.14 -13.87 -26.73
CA ALA A 49 -2.05 -12.42 -26.77
C ALA A 49 -2.18 -11.89 -25.33
N SER A 50 -1.08 -11.42 -24.75
CA SER A 50 -1.06 -10.78 -23.44
C SER A 50 -1.85 -9.47 -23.55
N ILE A 51 -3.11 -9.50 -23.11
CA ILE A 51 -3.92 -8.29 -22.95
C ILE A 51 -3.28 -7.50 -21.80
N LYS A 52 -2.41 -6.55 -22.13
CA LYS A 52 -1.94 -5.59 -21.13
C LYS A 52 -3.11 -4.69 -20.76
N PRO A 53 -3.50 -4.62 -19.48
CA PRO A 53 -4.53 -3.68 -19.06
C PRO A 53 -4.07 -2.26 -19.37
N ASP A 54 -4.98 -1.43 -19.89
CA ASP A 54 -4.72 0.00 -20.08
C ASP A 54 -4.69 0.68 -18.70
N ILE A 55 -3.47 0.91 -18.19
CA ILE A 55 -3.23 1.59 -16.91
C ILE A 55 -2.96 3.06 -17.20
N LYS A 56 -3.85 3.92 -16.70
CA LYS A 56 -3.69 5.38 -16.81
C LYS A 56 -2.42 5.84 -16.08
N PRO A 57 -1.75 6.90 -16.56
CA PRO A 57 -0.61 7.46 -15.88
C PRO A 57 -0.99 8.01 -14.48
N PRO A 58 -0.05 8.06 -13.53
CA PRO A 58 -0.32 8.60 -12.21
C PRO A 58 -0.73 10.08 -12.23
N ILE A 59 -1.63 10.45 -11.33
CA ILE A 59 -2.18 11.81 -11.17
C ILE A 59 -1.59 12.45 -9.93
N VAL A 60 -1.09 13.68 -10.05
CA VAL A 60 -0.70 14.49 -8.89
C VAL A 60 -1.93 15.10 -8.25
N VAL A 61 -2.14 14.83 -6.97
CA VAL A 61 -3.27 15.30 -6.19
C VAL A 61 -2.77 16.32 -5.16
N PRO A 62 -2.94 17.63 -5.44
CA PRO A 62 -2.60 18.67 -4.48
C PRO A 62 -3.69 18.76 -3.40
N ARG A 63 -3.36 19.38 -2.25
CA ARG A 63 -4.24 19.45 -1.09
C ARG A 63 -5.60 20.06 -1.41
N GLU A 64 -5.63 21.06 -2.29
CA GLU A 64 -6.82 21.82 -2.65
C GLU A 64 -7.84 20.98 -3.41
N LYS A 65 -7.43 19.86 -4.02
CA LYS A 65 -8.34 18.90 -4.66
C LYS A 65 -8.85 17.82 -3.71
N MET A 66 -8.30 17.73 -2.51
CA MET A 66 -8.72 16.74 -1.52
C MET A 66 -9.99 17.19 -0.78
N GLN A 67 -10.90 16.25 -0.54
CA GLN A 67 -12.12 16.48 0.23
C GLN A 67 -12.46 15.27 1.11
N SER A 68 -13.36 15.45 2.08
CA SER A 68 -13.95 14.33 2.82
C SER A 68 -14.93 13.57 1.93
N LEU A 69 -15.11 12.27 2.22
CA LEU A 69 -16.09 11.44 1.53
C LEU A 69 -17.54 11.94 1.76
N GLU A 70 -17.79 12.62 2.88
CA GLU A 70 -19.08 13.24 3.20
C GLU A 70 -19.52 14.28 2.15
N HIS A 71 -18.56 14.95 1.49
CA HIS A 71 -18.82 15.93 0.43
C HIS A 71 -18.98 15.29 -0.97
N CYS A 72 -18.73 13.99 -1.11
CA CYS A 72 -19.04 13.25 -2.34
C CYS A 72 -20.55 12.99 -2.43
N SER A 73 -21.11 13.11 -3.64
CA SER A 73 -22.51 12.78 -3.87
C SER A 73 -22.73 11.27 -3.73
N ASP A 74 -23.89 10.87 -3.21
CA ASP A 74 -24.26 9.46 -3.08
C ASP A 74 -24.49 8.80 -4.46
N ASN A 75 -24.82 9.58 -5.48
CA ASN A 75 -25.09 9.12 -6.84
C ASN A 75 -23.82 8.95 -7.69
N HIS A 76 -22.66 9.36 -7.18
CA HIS A 76 -21.42 9.31 -7.95
C HIS A 76 -20.69 8.00 -7.69
N HIS A 77 -20.15 7.43 -8.76
CA HIS A 77 -19.16 6.37 -8.65
C HIS A 77 -17.76 6.98 -8.58
N LEU A 78 -17.00 6.54 -7.58
CA LEU A 78 -15.66 7.03 -7.28
C LEU A 78 -14.63 6.05 -7.83
N GLU A 79 -13.65 6.53 -8.60
CA GLU A 79 -12.56 5.70 -9.08
C GLU A 79 -11.59 5.39 -7.93
N LEU A 80 -11.39 4.11 -7.61
CA LEU A 80 -10.38 3.66 -6.65
C LEU A 80 -8.98 3.86 -7.24
N MET A 81 -8.06 4.35 -6.43
CA MET A 81 -6.66 4.56 -6.78
C MET A 81 -5.76 4.20 -5.60
N PHE A 82 -4.55 3.72 -5.90
CA PHE A 82 -3.48 3.62 -4.90
C PHE A 82 -2.73 4.95 -4.85
N ALA A 83 -2.60 5.57 -3.68
CA ALA A 83 -1.95 6.88 -3.56
C ALA A 83 -0.69 6.81 -2.70
N THR A 84 0.38 7.45 -3.15
CA THR A 84 1.63 7.60 -2.40
C THR A 84 1.98 9.07 -2.21
N LYS A 85 2.70 9.40 -1.14
CA LYS A 85 3.37 10.70 -0.99
C LYS A 85 4.76 10.49 -0.42
N GLU A 86 5.71 11.27 -0.88
CA GLU A 86 7.06 11.28 -0.33
C GLU A 86 7.09 12.00 1.02
N GLY A 87 7.80 11.43 1.98
CA GLY A 87 8.27 12.15 3.16
C GLY A 87 7.22 12.42 4.23
N LEU A 88 7.44 11.87 5.41
CA LEU A 88 6.97 12.47 6.66
C LEU A 88 8.08 12.35 7.73
N PRO A 89 8.44 13.43 8.45
CA PRO A 89 8.13 14.85 8.22
C PRO A 89 9.14 15.55 7.26
N ILE A 90 10.13 14.83 6.73
CA ILE A 90 11.24 15.40 5.95
C ILE A 90 11.00 15.18 4.45
N ARG A 91 11.07 16.26 3.66
CA ARG A 91 10.96 16.19 2.19
C ARG A 91 12.14 15.39 1.62
N HIS A 92 11.90 14.52 0.63
CA HIS A 92 12.87 13.57 0.08
C HIS A 92 13.38 12.51 1.05
N PHE A 93 12.71 12.34 2.20
CA PHE A 93 12.95 11.15 3.01
C PHE A 93 12.50 9.93 2.19
N PRO A 94 13.31 8.87 2.09
CA PRO A 94 13.06 7.73 1.20
C PRO A 94 11.90 6.84 1.67
N ILE A 95 11.08 7.33 2.60
CA ILE A 95 9.90 6.66 3.10
C ILE A 95 8.67 7.30 2.47
N ASN A 96 8.04 6.52 1.61
CA ASN A 96 6.74 6.84 1.04
C ASN A 96 5.65 6.47 2.03
N HIS A 97 4.68 7.36 2.20
CA HIS A 97 3.41 7.04 2.85
C HIS A 97 2.41 6.61 1.77
N SER A 98 1.57 5.61 2.06
CA SER A 98 0.50 5.21 1.16
C SER A 98 -0.89 5.36 1.76
N ALA A 99 -1.87 5.51 0.87
CA ALA A 99 -3.27 5.67 1.18
C ALA A 99 -4.12 5.10 0.04
N ALA A 100 -5.40 4.87 0.31
CA ALA A 100 -6.39 4.68 -0.74
C ALA A 100 -6.95 6.05 -1.16
N ALA A 101 -7.05 6.28 -2.47
CA ALA A 101 -7.69 7.47 -3.01
C ALA A 101 -8.93 7.10 -3.80
N PHE A 102 -9.95 7.95 -3.72
CA PHE A 102 -11.24 7.80 -4.39
C PHE A 102 -11.52 9.09 -5.15
N HIS A 103 -11.46 9.04 -6.48
CA HIS A 103 -11.63 10.20 -7.36
C HIS A 103 -13.08 10.32 -7.81
N ASP A 104 -13.68 11.49 -7.61
CA ASP A 104 -14.94 11.89 -8.23
C ASP A 104 -14.62 12.57 -9.57
N PRO A 105 -14.83 11.89 -10.72
CA PRO A 105 -14.47 12.44 -12.03
C PRO A 105 -15.34 13.63 -12.42
N SER A 106 -16.54 13.78 -11.85
CA SER A 106 -17.46 14.87 -12.20
C SER A 106 -17.04 16.23 -11.59
N LYS A 107 -16.32 16.20 -10.47
CA LYS A 107 -15.88 17.39 -9.73
C LYS A 107 -14.37 17.58 -9.73
N ASP A 108 -13.63 16.60 -10.24
CA ASP A 108 -12.18 16.49 -10.13
C ASP A 108 -11.68 16.62 -8.67
N ARG A 109 -12.32 15.85 -7.77
CA ARG A 109 -12.03 15.86 -6.33
C ARG A 109 -11.65 14.48 -5.82
N PHE A 110 -10.82 14.45 -4.79
CA PHE A 110 -10.24 13.22 -4.27
C PHE A 110 -10.53 13.05 -2.78
N ALA A 111 -11.14 11.93 -2.42
CA ALA A 111 -11.19 11.46 -1.04
C ALA A 111 -9.99 10.54 -0.81
N ILE A 112 -9.00 10.98 -0.03
CA ILE A 112 -7.80 10.19 0.26
C ILE A 112 -7.82 9.77 1.74
N TYR A 113 -7.80 8.47 1.97
CA TYR A 113 -7.89 7.86 3.30
C TYR A 113 -6.70 6.95 3.54
N GLY A 114 -5.99 7.23 4.63
CA GLY A 114 -4.81 6.49 5.03
C GLY A 114 -4.81 6.22 6.53
N ARG A 115 -3.90 5.33 6.91
CA ARG A 115 -3.65 5.00 8.31
C ARG A 115 -2.92 6.13 9.00
N GLN A 116 -3.51 6.64 10.07
CA GLN A 116 -2.88 7.64 10.91
C GLN A 116 -2.00 6.94 11.96
N SER A 117 -0.71 7.28 11.93
CA SER A 117 0.30 6.78 12.86
C SER A 117 0.21 7.52 14.19
N PRO A 118 0.48 6.86 15.34
CA PRO A 118 0.41 7.54 16.63
C PRO A 118 1.52 8.57 16.78
N TRP A 119 2.60 8.56 15.98
CA TRP A 119 3.68 9.55 16.06
C TRP A 119 3.30 10.97 15.58
N ASP A 120 2.00 11.29 15.54
CA ASP A 120 1.51 12.65 15.42
C ASP A 120 1.62 13.36 16.78
N PHE A 121 2.83 13.86 17.08
CA PHE A 121 3.13 14.62 18.29
C PHE A 121 2.17 15.80 18.50
N TYR A 122 1.59 16.37 17.43
CA TYR A 122 0.60 17.45 17.53
C TYR A 122 -0.73 16.95 18.12
N ASN A 123 -1.18 15.74 17.77
CA ASN A 123 -2.40 15.17 18.34
C ASN A 123 -2.19 14.63 19.76
N TRP A 124 -0.98 14.18 20.13
CA TRP A 124 -0.68 13.77 21.52
C TRP A 124 -0.87 14.90 22.54
N LEU A 125 -0.53 16.13 22.14
CA LEU A 125 -0.72 17.32 22.96
C LEU A 125 -2.20 17.71 23.10
N ARG A 126 -3.05 17.41 22.11
CA ARG A 126 -4.48 17.75 22.12
C ARG A 126 -5.36 16.68 22.77
N ASP A 127 -5.10 15.41 22.46
CA ASP A 127 -6.03 14.29 22.74
C ASP A 127 -5.43 13.25 23.72
N GLY A 128 -4.21 13.46 24.21
CA GLY A 128 -3.46 12.53 25.06
C GLY A 128 -2.66 11.48 24.27
N ILE A 129 -1.83 10.70 24.98
CA ILE A 129 -1.01 9.63 24.35
C ILE A 129 -1.93 8.46 23.99
N THR A 130 -2.33 8.38 22.72
CA THR A 130 -3.07 7.24 22.18
C THR A 130 -2.22 6.50 21.16
N PHE A 131 -1.95 5.21 21.41
CA PHE A 131 -1.20 4.33 20.50
C PHE A 131 -2.07 3.68 19.41
N ARG A 132 -3.36 4.00 19.38
CA ARG A 132 -4.32 3.40 18.45
C ARG A 132 -4.25 4.10 17.11
N THR A 133 -4.02 3.34 16.05
CA THR A 133 -4.12 3.87 14.69
C THR A 133 -5.57 3.87 14.23
N LYS A 134 -5.92 4.83 13.37
CA LYS A 134 -7.24 4.92 12.76
C LYS A 134 -7.10 5.19 11.28
N MET A 135 -8.06 4.73 10.50
CA MET A 135 -8.29 5.21 9.15
C MET A 135 -8.91 6.61 9.23
N ASP A 136 -8.33 7.59 8.56
CA ASP A 136 -8.89 8.95 8.49
C ASP A 136 -8.50 9.62 7.17
N ASN A 137 -9.16 10.73 6.87
CA ASN A 137 -8.91 11.51 5.68
C ASN A 137 -7.57 12.25 5.79
N GLU A 138 -6.69 12.04 4.81
CA GLU A 138 -5.34 12.60 4.76
C GLU A 138 -5.33 14.14 4.63
N ALA A 139 -6.39 14.77 4.11
CA ALA A 139 -6.46 16.22 3.92
C ALA A 139 -6.39 17.00 5.24
N LYS A 140 -6.78 16.37 6.36
CA LYS A 140 -6.69 16.94 7.71
C LYS A 140 -5.23 17.10 8.16
N TYR A 141 -4.36 16.22 7.71
CA TYR A 141 -2.98 16.09 8.19
C TYR A 141 -1.93 16.50 7.14
N LEU A 142 -2.31 16.61 5.86
CA LEU A 142 -1.40 16.93 4.79
C LEU A 142 -0.93 18.39 4.85
N HIS A 143 0.37 18.61 5.06
CA HIS A 143 0.96 19.94 4.96
C HIS A 143 0.87 20.47 3.51
N PRO A 144 0.54 21.76 3.27
CA PRO A 144 0.27 22.29 1.92
C PRO A 144 1.39 22.12 0.88
N LYS A 145 2.64 21.95 1.32
CA LYS A 145 3.81 21.70 0.44
C LYS A 145 3.96 20.24 -0.03
N PHE A 146 3.12 19.33 0.46
CA PHE A 146 3.12 17.93 0.07
C PHE A 146 1.90 17.62 -0.78
N GLN A 147 2.06 16.66 -1.68
CA GLN A 147 1.03 16.23 -2.62
C GLN A 147 1.07 14.71 -2.72
N PHE A 148 -0.09 14.10 -3.01
CA PHE A 148 -0.15 12.68 -3.33
C PHE A 148 0.08 12.46 -4.81
N LYS A 149 0.60 11.28 -5.15
CA LYS A 149 0.63 10.71 -6.48
C LYS A 149 -0.33 9.51 -6.47
N ALA A 150 -1.46 9.63 -7.16
CA ALA A 150 -2.50 8.61 -7.23
C ALA A 150 -2.35 7.78 -8.52
N HIS A 151 -2.44 6.46 -8.38
CA HIS A 151 -2.29 5.47 -9.44
C HIS A 151 -3.69 4.90 -9.76
N PRO A 152 -4.29 5.30 -10.89
CA PRO A 152 -5.68 4.95 -11.21
C PRO A 152 -5.85 3.46 -11.48
N THR A 153 -6.92 2.85 -10.95
CA THR A 153 -7.26 1.44 -11.22
C THR A 153 -8.31 1.27 -12.33
N GLY A 154 -9.02 2.32 -12.73
CA GLY A 154 -10.19 2.19 -13.61
C GLY A 154 -11.34 1.39 -12.98
N VAL A 155 -11.36 1.22 -11.65
CA VAL A 155 -12.44 0.58 -10.90
C VAL A 155 -13.27 1.64 -10.20
N PHE A 156 -14.57 1.61 -10.43
CA PHE A 156 -15.52 2.59 -9.93
C PHE A 156 -16.42 1.97 -8.85
N LEU A 157 -16.49 2.63 -7.69
CA LEU A 157 -17.22 2.17 -6.50
C LEU A 157 -18.26 3.20 -6.08
N SER A 158 -19.42 2.77 -5.60
CA SER A 158 -20.39 3.66 -4.96
C SER A 158 -19.84 4.17 -3.63
N LYS A 159 -20.37 5.29 -3.14
CA LYS A 159 -20.00 5.83 -1.82
C LYS A 159 -20.31 4.85 -0.68
N GLU A 160 -21.36 4.04 -0.80
CA GLU A 160 -21.69 2.98 0.16
C GLU A 160 -20.62 1.88 0.17
N GLU A 161 -20.20 1.40 -1.01
CA GLU A 161 -19.11 0.44 -1.14
C GLU A 161 -17.83 1.02 -0.50
N VAL A 162 -17.46 2.26 -0.83
CA VAL A 162 -16.28 2.93 -0.27
C VAL A 162 -16.34 3.02 1.26
N ASN A 163 -17.47 3.45 1.84
CA ASN A 163 -17.64 3.49 3.29
C ASN A 163 -17.48 2.09 3.92
N GLY A 164 -18.05 1.06 3.29
CA GLY A 164 -17.90 -0.33 3.71
C GLY A 164 -16.45 -0.79 3.72
N LEU A 165 -15.69 -0.47 2.67
CA LEU A 165 -14.27 -0.79 2.56
C LEU A 165 -13.45 -0.09 3.66
N LEU A 166 -13.65 1.21 3.84
CA LEU A 166 -12.92 2.01 4.84
C LEU A 166 -13.18 1.50 6.25
N ARG A 167 -14.44 1.22 6.60
CA ARG A 167 -14.81 0.67 7.91
C ARG A 167 -14.18 -0.69 8.17
N LYS A 168 -14.26 -1.61 7.20
CA LYS A 168 -13.66 -2.95 7.32
C LYS A 168 -12.14 -2.88 7.45
N ALA A 169 -11.47 -2.03 6.66
CA ALA A 169 -10.02 -1.85 6.78
C ALA A 169 -9.63 -1.23 8.13
N ASP A 170 -10.44 -0.32 8.67
CA ASP A 170 -10.26 0.24 10.01
C ASP A 170 -10.37 -0.84 11.10
N GLU A 171 -11.35 -1.72 11.00
CA GLU A 171 -11.58 -2.84 11.93
C GLU A 171 -10.52 -3.95 11.84
N LEU A 172 -10.02 -4.26 10.64
CA LEU A 172 -9.04 -5.34 10.44
C LEU A 172 -7.59 -4.91 10.73
N ILE A 173 -7.22 -3.69 10.33
CA ILE A 173 -5.83 -3.25 10.32
C ILE A 173 -5.58 -2.11 11.31
N ASN A 174 -6.35 -1.03 11.22
CA ASN A 174 -5.97 0.21 11.90
C ASN A 174 -6.25 0.16 13.41
N LYS A 175 -7.46 -0.18 13.83
CA LYS A 175 -7.83 -0.24 15.25
C LYS A 175 -7.07 -1.30 16.05
N PRO A 176 -6.93 -2.56 15.57
CA PRO A 176 -6.32 -3.62 16.39
C PRO A 176 -4.79 -3.66 16.33
N GLN A 177 -4.15 -3.01 15.36
CA GLN A 177 -2.70 -3.14 15.16
C GLN A 177 -1.98 -1.80 15.38
N THR A 178 -0.76 -1.87 15.90
CA THR A 178 0.12 -0.70 16.00
C THR A 178 0.81 -0.43 14.66
N CYS A 179 1.05 0.84 14.34
CA CYS A 179 1.75 1.20 13.10
C CYS A 179 3.26 1.17 13.31
N ASN A 180 3.95 0.32 12.56
CA ASN A 180 5.41 0.26 12.50
C ASN A 180 5.86 -0.17 11.09
N MET A 181 7.11 0.12 10.73
CA MET A 181 7.59 -0.07 9.36
C MET A 181 7.69 -1.54 8.94
N VAL A 182 7.76 -2.47 9.89
CA VAL A 182 8.13 -3.88 9.64
C VAL A 182 6.90 -4.78 9.54
N THR A 183 5.96 -4.70 10.48
CA THR A 183 4.87 -5.69 10.61
C THR A 183 3.48 -5.14 10.27
N SER A 184 3.29 -3.83 10.27
CA SER A 184 2.00 -3.21 9.96
C SER A 184 2.17 -1.71 9.75
N ASN A 185 2.18 -1.24 8.51
CA ASN A 185 2.38 0.18 8.16
C ASN A 185 1.16 0.75 7.38
N CYS A 186 1.34 1.89 6.71
CA CYS A 186 0.29 2.50 5.89
C CYS A 186 -0.05 1.70 4.62
N TYR A 187 0.90 0.92 4.07
CA TYR A 187 0.66 0.00 2.95
C TYR A 187 -0.25 -1.14 3.36
N SER A 188 -0.16 -1.62 4.61
CA SER A 188 -1.07 -2.64 5.14
C SER A 188 -2.54 -2.22 4.95
N ALA A 189 -2.87 -0.96 5.24
CA ALA A 189 -4.23 -0.46 5.15
C ALA A 189 -4.71 -0.24 3.71
N SER A 190 -3.90 0.41 2.87
CA SER A 190 -4.24 0.66 1.46
C SER A 190 -4.35 -0.63 0.65
N THR A 191 -3.46 -1.60 0.89
CA THR A 191 -3.54 -2.94 0.28
C THR A 191 -4.78 -3.70 0.71
N THR A 192 -5.14 -3.67 2.01
CA THR A 192 -6.39 -4.29 2.48
C THR A 192 -7.62 -3.65 1.82
N ILE A 193 -7.67 -2.33 1.64
CA ILE A 193 -8.77 -1.67 0.92
C ILE A 193 -8.88 -2.19 -0.52
N MET A 194 -7.76 -2.31 -1.22
CA MET A 194 -7.74 -2.84 -2.59
C MET A 194 -8.19 -4.32 -2.63
N ALA A 195 -7.74 -5.15 -1.67
CA ALA A 195 -8.19 -6.54 -1.57
C ALA A 195 -9.71 -6.63 -1.31
N LEU A 196 -10.23 -5.84 -0.37
CA LEU A 196 -11.66 -5.78 -0.08
C LEU A 196 -12.48 -5.24 -1.27
N ALA A 197 -11.90 -4.36 -2.09
CA ALA A 197 -12.54 -3.89 -3.31
C ALA A 197 -12.70 -5.03 -4.32
N ILE A 198 -11.69 -5.89 -4.50
CA ILE A 198 -11.83 -7.11 -5.34
C ILE A 198 -12.97 -8.00 -4.82
N ASP A 199 -13.01 -8.28 -3.52
CA ASP A 199 -14.10 -9.06 -2.90
C ASP A 199 -15.48 -8.44 -3.17
N THR A 200 -15.56 -7.11 -3.17
CA THR A 200 -16.78 -6.38 -3.52
C THR A 200 -17.15 -6.55 -4.99
N LEU A 201 -16.17 -6.45 -5.90
CA LEU A 201 -16.40 -6.65 -7.35
C LEU A 201 -16.88 -8.06 -7.67
N LEU A 202 -16.36 -9.09 -7.00
CA LEU A 202 -16.77 -10.49 -7.18
C LEU A 202 -18.23 -10.73 -6.76
N LYS A 203 -18.78 -9.90 -5.87
CA LYS A 203 -20.15 -10.01 -5.35
C LYS A 203 -21.16 -9.19 -6.15
N ARG A 204 -20.72 -8.42 -7.16
CA ARG A 204 -21.62 -7.65 -8.01
C ARG A 204 -22.47 -8.58 -8.88
N PRO A 205 -23.72 -8.19 -9.22
CA PRO A 205 -24.57 -9.00 -10.10
C PRO A 205 -23.95 -9.28 -11.49
N LYS A 206 -23.12 -8.35 -11.97
CA LYS A 206 -22.38 -8.49 -13.22
C LYS A 206 -20.87 -8.50 -12.92
N PHE A 207 -20.25 -9.64 -13.15
CA PHE A 207 -18.80 -9.77 -13.06
C PHE A 207 -18.11 -9.05 -14.23
N ASN A 208 -17.03 -8.32 -13.93
CA ASN A 208 -16.19 -7.66 -14.91
C ASN A 208 -14.72 -8.04 -14.68
N ALA A 209 -14.23 -8.99 -15.48
CA ALA A 209 -12.85 -9.48 -15.35
C ALA A 209 -11.80 -8.38 -15.54
N GLU A 210 -12.06 -7.39 -16.40
CA GLU A 210 -11.11 -6.32 -16.66
C GLU A 210 -10.92 -5.38 -15.46
N GLU A 211 -11.99 -5.12 -14.70
CA GLU A 211 -11.92 -4.31 -13.47
C GLU A 211 -11.02 -4.98 -12.43
N VAL A 212 -11.23 -6.27 -12.18
CA VAL A 212 -10.40 -7.03 -11.25
C VAL A 212 -8.96 -7.13 -11.76
N HIS A 213 -8.77 -7.33 -13.07
CA HIS A 213 -7.45 -7.41 -13.68
C HIS A 213 -6.64 -6.11 -13.54
N ARG A 214 -7.27 -4.95 -13.78
CA ARG A 214 -6.62 -3.65 -13.58
C ARG A 214 -6.25 -3.42 -12.12
N LEU A 215 -7.15 -3.74 -11.20
CA LEU A 215 -6.91 -3.58 -9.76
C LEU A 215 -5.77 -4.47 -9.28
N LEU A 216 -5.74 -5.75 -9.67
CA LEU A 216 -4.62 -6.65 -9.39
C LEU A 216 -3.31 -6.12 -9.98
N THR A 217 -3.35 -5.50 -11.15
CA THR A 217 -2.13 -4.96 -11.76
C THR A 217 -1.57 -3.78 -10.98
N VAL A 218 -2.41 -2.80 -10.61
CA VAL A 218 -1.98 -1.69 -9.75
C VAL A 218 -1.48 -2.20 -8.39
N MET A 219 -2.11 -3.23 -7.83
CA MET A 219 -1.69 -3.84 -6.56
C MET A 219 -0.32 -4.50 -6.66
N SER A 220 -0.07 -5.30 -7.71
CA SER A 220 1.22 -5.92 -7.96
C SER A 220 2.30 -4.86 -8.20
N ASP A 221 2.05 -3.87 -9.06
CA ASP A 221 3.09 -2.92 -9.49
C ASP A 221 3.47 -1.89 -8.41
N HIS A 222 2.64 -1.71 -7.39
CA HIS A 222 2.83 -0.67 -6.38
C HIS A 222 2.88 -1.21 -4.96
N PRO A 223 1.77 -1.44 -4.23
CA PRO A 223 1.86 -1.75 -2.81
C PRO A 223 2.61 -3.05 -2.46
N LEU A 224 2.76 -3.99 -3.40
CA LEU A 224 3.45 -5.27 -3.17
C LEU A 224 4.94 -5.25 -3.56
N GLU A 225 5.36 -4.33 -4.42
CA GLU A 225 6.75 -4.21 -4.91
C GLU A 225 7.50 -2.99 -4.35
N ASP A 226 6.78 -2.01 -3.81
CA ASP A 226 7.41 -0.83 -3.21
C ASP A 226 8.22 -1.19 -1.95
N HIS A 227 9.15 -0.33 -1.55
CA HIS A 227 10.13 -0.61 -0.48
C HIS A 227 9.47 -0.84 0.88
N PHE A 228 8.22 -0.39 1.07
CA PHE A 228 7.43 -0.58 2.28
C PHE A 228 6.38 -1.69 2.21
N SER A 229 6.41 -2.49 1.13
CA SER A 229 5.68 -3.76 1.02
C SER A 229 6.03 -4.72 2.16
N ILE A 230 7.19 -4.57 2.82
CA ILE A 230 7.56 -5.37 4.00
C ILE A 230 6.48 -5.36 5.10
N GLY A 231 5.83 -4.20 5.33
CA GLY A 231 4.73 -4.10 6.30
C GLY A 231 3.43 -4.74 5.82
N VAL A 232 3.30 -5.03 4.53
CA VAL A 232 2.23 -5.88 3.97
C VAL A 232 2.60 -7.35 4.13
N LYS A 233 3.81 -7.73 3.70
CA LYS A 233 4.31 -9.11 3.64
C LYS A 233 4.41 -9.76 5.03
N ASN A 234 4.93 -9.03 6.01
CA ASN A 234 4.99 -9.51 7.40
C ASN A 234 3.65 -9.49 8.15
N ASN A 235 2.59 -8.94 7.54
CA ASN A 235 1.31 -8.82 8.20
C ASN A 235 0.40 -10.00 7.87
N MET A 236 0.32 -10.97 8.78
CA MET A 236 -0.48 -12.18 8.58
C MET A 236 -1.95 -11.89 8.25
N THR A 237 -2.55 -10.85 8.83
CA THR A 237 -3.94 -10.47 8.53
C THR A 237 -4.07 -9.96 7.09
N VAL A 238 -3.16 -9.10 6.64
CA VAL A 238 -3.16 -8.58 5.26
C VAL A 238 -2.89 -9.72 4.28
N MET A 239 -1.86 -10.53 4.52
CA MET A 239 -1.49 -11.64 3.64
C MET A 239 -2.57 -12.72 3.57
N SER A 240 -3.21 -13.06 4.69
CA SER A 240 -4.36 -13.96 4.69
C SER A 240 -5.51 -13.38 3.87
N THR A 241 -5.84 -12.08 4.07
CA THR A 241 -6.91 -11.41 3.32
C THR A 241 -6.62 -11.44 1.81
N LEU A 242 -5.39 -11.09 1.41
CA LEU A 242 -4.95 -11.13 0.01
C LEU A 242 -5.08 -12.53 -0.57
N LYS A 243 -4.51 -13.55 0.09
CA LYS A 243 -4.53 -14.94 -0.39
C LYS A 243 -5.94 -15.48 -0.52
N THR A 244 -6.82 -15.19 0.43
CA THR A 244 -8.22 -15.58 0.37
C THR A 244 -8.91 -14.94 -0.83
N VAL A 245 -8.82 -13.62 -0.98
CA VAL A 245 -9.49 -12.89 -2.06
C VAL A 245 -8.96 -13.31 -3.42
N ILE A 246 -7.64 -13.41 -3.58
CA ILE A 246 -7.02 -13.79 -4.85
C ILE A 246 -7.37 -15.25 -5.19
N SER A 247 -7.41 -16.16 -4.20
CA SER A 247 -7.92 -17.52 -4.40
C SER A 247 -9.37 -17.53 -4.86
N SER A 248 -10.24 -16.69 -4.28
CA SER A 248 -11.63 -16.56 -4.74
C SER A 248 -11.73 -16.06 -6.18
N VAL A 249 -10.85 -15.16 -6.64
CA VAL A 249 -10.78 -14.78 -8.07
C VAL A 249 -10.42 -15.98 -8.94
N LYS A 250 -9.44 -16.80 -8.50
CA LYS A 250 -8.98 -17.99 -9.24
C LYS A 250 -10.13 -18.99 -9.39
N GLU A 251 -10.82 -19.29 -8.29
CA GLU A 251 -11.96 -20.20 -8.26
C GLU A 251 -13.11 -19.68 -9.13
N HIS A 252 -13.44 -18.40 -9.01
CA HIS A 252 -14.51 -17.78 -9.78
C HIS A 252 -14.22 -17.85 -11.28
N THR A 253 -13.02 -17.48 -11.70
CA THR A 253 -12.62 -17.50 -13.13
C THR A 253 -12.49 -18.91 -13.70
N ALA A 254 -12.09 -19.90 -12.89
CA ALA A 254 -12.05 -21.31 -13.30
C ALA A 254 -13.46 -21.88 -13.56
N ALA A 255 -14.48 -21.37 -12.86
CA ALA A 255 -15.84 -21.84 -12.98
C ALA A 255 -16.60 -21.28 -14.20
N ILE A 256 -16.03 -20.32 -14.94
CA ILE A 256 -16.68 -19.68 -16.08
C ILE A 256 -16.69 -20.63 -17.29
N PRO A 257 -17.86 -21.05 -17.80
CA PRO A 257 -17.92 -21.85 -19.02
C PRO A 257 -17.55 -20.98 -20.23
N ASN A 258 -16.61 -21.46 -21.04
CA ASN A 258 -16.11 -20.75 -22.24
C ASN A 258 -15.58 -19.34 -21.94
N PRO A 259 -14.48 -19.21 -21.17
CA PRO A 259 -14.00 -17.90 -20.73
C PRO A 259 -13.51 -17.05 -21.90
N SER A 260 -13.88 -15.79 -21.87
CA SER A 260 -13.39 -14.73 -22.74
C SER A 260 -11.86 -14.53 -22.58
N PRO A 261 -11.20 -13.85 -23.53
CA PRO A 261 -9.78 -13.52 -23.40
C PRO A 261 -9.44 -12.76 -22.11
N ALA A 262 -10.30 -11.84 -21.66
CA ALA A 262 -10.10 -11.09 -20.42
C ALA A 262 -10.17 -11.98 -19.17
N GLU A 263 -11.10 -12.93 -19.14
CA GLU A 263 -11.25 -13.89 -18.03
C GLU A 263 -10.06 -14.86 -17.98
N LYS A 264 -9.57 -15.32 -19.14
CA LYS A 264 -8.34 -16.14 -19.22
C LYS A 264 -7.12 -15.38 -18.72
N ALA A 265 -6.96 -14.12 -19.15
CA ALA A 265 -5.86 -13.26 -18.72
C ALA A 265 -5.89 -13.00 -17.21
N LEU A 266 -7.09 -12.72 -16.67
CA LEU A 266 -7.28 -12.57 -15.23
C LEU A 266 -6.91 -13.85 -14.48
N HIS A 267 -7.41 -15.01 -14.92
CA HIS A 267 -7.12 -16.30 -14.29
C HIS A 267 -5.62 -16.57 -14.23
N GLN A 268 -4.91 -16.35 -15.33
CA GLN A 268 -3.46 -16.52 -15.41
C GLN A 268 -2.72 -15.58 -14.46
N LYS A 269 -3.07 -14.28 -14.45
CA LYS A 269 -2.46 -13.31 -13.52
C LYS A 269 -2.70 -13.69 -12.06
N THR A 270 -3.88 -14.21 -11.74
CA THR A 270 -4.21 -14.66 -10.39
C THR A 270 -3.36 -15.85 -9.95
N ILE A 271 -3.09 -16.80 -10.85
CA ILE A 271 -2.17 -17.92 -10.57
C ILE A 271 -0.76 -17.38 -10.28
N GLU A 272 -0.21 -16.57 -11.18
CA GLU A 272 1.14 -16.01 -11.05
C GLU A 272 1.31 -15.21 -9.74
N LEU A 273 0.31 -14.39 -9.39
CA LEU A 273 0.35 -13.61 -8.16
C LEU A 273 0.27 -14.49 -6.91
N LEU A 274 -0.54 -15.56 -6.92
CA LEU A 274 -0.59 -16.49 -5.79
C LEU A 274 0.74 -17.19 -5.60
N ASP A 275 1.33 -17.70 -6.67
CA ASP A 275 2.62 -18.40 -6.63
C ASP A 275 3.69 -17.48 -6.01
N HIS A 276 3.77 -16.22 -6.46
CA HIS A 276 4.65 -15.21 -5.88
C HIS A 276 4.40 -14.99 -4.37
N LEU A 277 3.14 -14.82 -3.95
CA LEU A 277 2.78 -14.62 -2.55
C LEU A 277 3.01 -15.86 -1.66
N PHE A 278 3.10 -17.07 -2.24
CA PHE A 278 3.44 -18.30 -1.52
C PHE A 278 4.95 -18.50 -1.40
N GLU A 279 5.73 -18.19 -2.44
CA GLU A 279 7.20 -18.28 -2.42
C GLU A 279 7.82 -17.32 -1.39
N GLU A 280 7.29 -16.11 -1.25
CA GLU A 280 7.79 -15.12 -0.29
C GLU A 280 7.64 -15.56 1.17
N ASN A 281 6.53 -16.23 1.51
CA ASN A 281 6.31 -16.77 2.87
C ASN A 281 7.33 -17.86 3.21
N LEU A 282 7.77 -18.66 2.24
CA LEU A 282 8.78 -19.69 2.48
C LEU A 282 10.14 -19.06 2.74
N ALA A 283 10.54 -18.06 1.97
CA ALA A 283 11.81 -17.35 2.14
C ALA A 283 11.92 -16.62 3.50
N GLU A 284 10.83 -16.05 4.02
CA GLU A 284 10.82 -15.41 5.35
C GLU A 284 10.81 -16.42 6.50
N THR A 285 10.17 -17.59 6.33
CA THR A 285 10.21 -18.67 7.33
C THR A 285 11.64 -19.18 7.53
N PHE A 286 12.47 -19.21 6.48
CA PHE A 286 13.89 -19.56 6.60
C PHE A 286 14.73 -18.44 7.22
N ARG A 287 14.48 -17.16 6.89
CA ARG A 287 15.22 -16.04 7.51
C ARG A 287 14.95 -15.87 9.00
N HIS A 288 13.72 -16.15 9.46
CA HIS A 288 13.41 -16.12 10.89
C HIS A 288 14.06 -17.27 11.68
N ARG A 289 14.33 -18.42 11.05
CA ARG A 289 15.11 -19.48 11.67
C ARG A 289 16.58 -19.10 11.85
N ASP A 290 17.18 -18.45 10.85
CA ASP A 290 18.60 -18.07 10.91
C ASP A 290 18.89 -16.92 11.88
N ILE A 291 17.91 -16.02 12.12
CA ILE A 291 18.07 -14.91 13.08
C ILE A 291 17.85 -15.37 14.53
N LEU A 292 17.16 -16.50 14.76
CA LEU A 292 16.90 -17.04 16.10
C LEU A 292 17.90 -18.12 16.55
N GLY A 293 18.92 -18.43 15.75
CA GLY A 293 20.05 -19.25 16.18
C GLY A 293 19.66 -20.60 16.77
N PHE A 294 18.94 -21.42 15.99
CA PHE A 294 18.90 -22.87 16.19
C PHE A 294 19.69 -23.56 15.08
#